data_AF-A0A7E4ULY1-F1
#
_entry.id   AF-A0A7E4ULY1-F1
#
_cell.length_a   1.000
_cell.length_b   1.000
_cell.length_c   1.000
_cell.angle_alpha   90.00
_cell.angle_beta   90.00
_cell.angle_gamma   90.00
#
_symmetry.space_group_name_H-M   'P 1'
#
loop_
_entity.id
_entity.type
_entity.pdbx_description
1 polymer ?
#
loop_
_entity_poly.entity_id
_entity_poly.type
_entity_poly.pdbx_seq_one_letter_code
_entity_poly.pdbx_strand_id
1 'polypeptide(L)'
;MQDIHLATAVALYKAPMRHRPASYEPVMPTPYTLSTALLELLTDFNSTHLMVQFPFAHYHYSLSILHLILIYHKKCRIRLKSWRPLFNSLASLINFLTQTAPKVQPASGVFRLVARVLLVLNFFITYGDTFLPDAAAYDSLYYEISRQDSIFLKLATLIEEAKSNPIFEGSDEYLTKVSNQLLNILSIIEHVRPKLEVLARSYPTEEQVIAIVQECFNGLTLKLYDGLEVVEHFEEPDDEAALTTLTEKITLQNGPHWAELLDYRAIAEDLSAIE
;
A
#
# COMPACT_ATOMS: atom_id res chain seq x y z
N MET A 1 -8.47 -12.84 -17.59
CA MET A 1 -9.88 -13.25 -17.51
C MET A 1 -10.09 -13.67 -16.07
N GLN A 2 -10.78 -12.88 -15.24
CA GLN A 2 -11.13 -13.32 -13.88
C GLN A 2 -12.15 -14.44 -14.04
N ASP A 3 -11.85 -15.61 -13.49
CA ASP A 3 -12.74 -16.76 -13.55
C ASP A 3 -14.05 -16.40 -12.84
N ILE A 4 -15.19 -16.52 -13.54
CA ILE A 4 -16.51 -16.16 -12.98
C ILE A 4 -16.80 -17.05 -11.76
N HIS A 5 -16.21 -18.25 -11.70
CA HIS A 5 -16.30 -19.18 -10.58
C HIS A 5 -15.54 -18.73 -9.32
N LEU A 6 -14.64 -17.73 -9.42
CA LEU A 6 -13.94 -17.14 -8.27
C LEU A 6 -14.62 -15.86 -7.77
N ALA A 7 -15.72 -15.44 -8.40
CA ALA A 7 -16.48 -14.28 -7.94
C ALA A 7 -17.10 -14.59 -6.57
N THR A 8 -16.75 -13.76 -5.58
CA THR A 8 -17.17 -13.90 -4.20
C THR A 8 -17.95 -12.66 -3.79
N ALA A 9 -19.07 -12.87 -3.11
CA ALA A 9 -19.86 -11.82 -2.49
C ALA A 9 -19.27 -11.47 -1.12
N VAL A 10 -18.25 -10.60 -1.08
CA VAL A 10 -17.69 -10.13 0.18
C VAL A 10 -18.28 -8.77 0.52
N ALA A 11 -19.16 -8.73 1.52
CA ALA A 11 -19.66 -7.47 2.04
C ALA A 11 -18.61 -6.85 2.98
N LEU A 12 -18.19 -5.63 2.68
CA LEU A 12 -17.19 -4.92 3.48
C LEU A 12 -17.88 -3.87 4.35
N TYR A 13 -17.60 -3.92 5.65
CA TYR A 13 -17.97 -2.87 6.57
C TYR A 13 -16.97 -1.72 6.49
N LYS A 14 -17.46 -0.51 6.21
CA LYS A 14 -16.65 0.71 6.23
C LYS A 14 -16.93 1.49 7.50
N ALA A 15 -15.92 1.55 8.37
CA ALA A 15 -15.97 2.33 9.60
C ALA A 15 -16.26 3.82 9.33
N PRO A 16 -16.96 4.50 10.26
CA PRO A 16 -17.25 5.93 10.12
C PRO A 16 -15.96 6.75 10.16
N MET A 17 -15.84 7.68 9.23
CA MET A 17 -14.82 8.73 9.20
C MET A 17 -15.47 10.11 9.37
N ARG A 18 -14.66 11.13 9.66
CA ARG A 18 -15.13 12.53 9.77
C ARG A 18 -15.94 13.02 8.58
N HIS A 19 -15.68 12.50 7.37
CA HIS A 19 -16.32 12.90 6.12
C HIS A 19 -17.12 11.76 5.45
N ARG A 20 -17.22 10.58 6.10
CA ARG A 20 -17.90 9.41 5.54
C ARG A 20 -18.67 8.72 6.68
N PRO A 21 -20.02 8.69 6.66
CA PRO A 21 -20.76 7.94 7.66
C PRO A 21 -20.40 6.44 7.58
N ALA A 22 -20.65 5.70 8.66
CA ALA A 22 -20.51 4.25 8.60
C ALA A 22 -21.44 3.72 7.50
N SER A 23 -20.92 2.86 6.63
CA SER A 23 -21.70 2.26 5.56
C SER A 23 -21.35 0.79 5.45
N TYR A 24 -22.38 -0.03 5.37
CA TYR A 24 -22.25 -1.38 4.85
C TYR A 24 -22.48 -1.29 3.35
N GLU A 25 -21.43 -1.46 2.56
CA GLU A 25 -21.62 -1.47 1.11
C GLU A 25 -22.26 -2.81 0.73
N PRO A 26 -23.52 -2.80 0.23
CA PRO A 26 -24.20 -4.03 -0.11
C PRO A 26 -23.43 -4.75 -1.23
N VAL A 27 -23.40 -6.07 -1.13
CA VAL A 27 -22.84 -6.99 -2.13
C VAL A 27 -23.32 -6.60 -3.52
N MET A 28 -22.46 -5.99 -4.31
CA MET A 28 -22.67 -5.89 -5.75
C MET A 28 -22.00 -7.10 -6.40
N PRO A 29 -22.70 -7.89 -7.22
CA PRO A 29 -22.11 -8.97 -8.01
C PRO A 29 -21.32 -8.36 -9.18
N THR A 30 -20.29 -7.60 -8.85
CA THR A 30 -19.15 -7.40 -9.74
C THR A 30 -18.23 -8.61 -9.55
N PRO A 31 -17.40 -8.99 -10.55
CA PRO A 31 -16.45 -10.10 -10.41
C PRO A 31 -15.34 -9.72 -9.42
N TYR A 32 -15.70 -9.62 -8.15
CA TYR A 32 -14.83 -9.39 -7.01
C TYR A 32 -14.32 -10.76 -6.57
N THR A 33 -13.03 -10.97 -6.69
CA THR A 33 -12.40 -12.13 -6.06
C THR A 33 -12.10 -11.78 -4.61
N LEU A 34 -11.99 -12.79 -3.75
CA LEU A 34 -11.55 -12.60 -2.36
C LEU A 34 -10.25 -11.79 -2.26
N SER A 35 -9.30 -12.00 -3.19
CA SER A 35 -8.06 -11.21 -3.23
C SER A 35 -8.29 -9.73 -3.51
N THR A 36 -9.29 -9.41 -4.34
CA THR A 36 -9.68 -8.01 -4.63
C THR A 36 -10.32 -7.36 -3.41
N ALA A 37 -11.25 -8.06 -2.74
CA ALA A 37 -11.87 -7.58 -1.51
C ALA A 37 -10.84 -7.38 -0.38
N LEU A 38 -9.91 -8.33 -0.22
CA LEU A 38 -8.83 -8.23 0.75
C LEU A 38 -7.90 -7.06 0.43
N LEU A 39 -7.54 -6.85 -0.84
CA LEU A 39 -6.69 -5.73 -1.23
C LEU A 39 -7.36 -4.37 -0.97
N GLU A 40 -8.67 -4.24 -1.21
CA GLU A 40 -9.42 -3.04 -0.87
C GLU A 40 -9.50 -2.82 0.64
N LEU A 41 -9.75 -3.87 1.43
CA LEU A 41 -9.74 -3.81 2.89
C LEU A 41 -8.36 -3.36 3.43
N LEU A 42 -7.28 -3.91 2.89
CA LEU A 42 -5.92 -3.52 3.25
C LEU A 42 -5.63 -2.07 2.85
N THR A 43 -6.09 -1.63 1.68
CA THR A 43 -5.98 -0.24 1.23
C THR A 43 -6.72 0.71 2.19
N ASP A 44 -7.95 0.37 2.55
CA ASP A 44 -8.75 1.14 3.50
C ASP A 44 -8.06 1.17 4.87
N PHE A 45 -7.57 0.04 5.39
CA PHE A 45 -6.80 -0.02 6.64
C PHE A 45 -5.61 0.94 6.63
N ASN A 46 -4.79 0.90 5.56
CA ASN A 46 -3.61 1.76 5.44
C ASN A 46 -3.96 3.26 5.44
N SER A 47 -5.12 3.64 4.90
CA SER A 47 -5.58 5.02 4.85
C SER A 47 -6.28 5.52 6.12
N THR A 48 -6.85 4.61 6.94
CA THR A 48 -7.77 4.93 8.04
C THR A 48 -7.13 4.88 9.43
N HIS A 49 -6.14 4.01 9.63
CA HIS A 49 -5.59 3.70 10.95
C HIS A 49 -4.28 4.45 11.27
N LEU A 50 -4.11 5.64 10.69
CA LEU A 50 -3.01 6.57 10.96
C LEU A 50 -3.23 7.30 12.29
N MET A 51 -3.00 6.59 13.40
CA MET A 51 -3.34 7.03 14.75
C MET A 51 -2.11 7.32 15.62
N VAL A 52 -2.32 8.03 16.74
CA VAL A 52 -1.25 8.40 17.69
C VAL A 52 -0.57 7.16 18.28
N GLN A 53 -1.35 6.18 18.74
CA GLN A 53 -0.83 4.88 19.17
C GLN A 53 -0.71 3.96 17.96
N PHE A 54 0.33 4.18 17.17
CA PHE A 54 0.45 3.56 15.87
C PHE A 54 0.66 2.03 15.95
N PRO A 55 -0.19 1.19 15.31
CA PRO A 55 -0.15 -0.26 15.44
C PRO A 55 0.89 -0.89 14.49
N PHE A 56 2.17 -0.77 14.82
CA PHE A 56 3.29 -1.21 13.97
C PHE A 56 3.17 -2.64 13.43
N ALA A 57 2.81 -3.62 14.28
CA ALA A 57 2.67 -5.02 13.88
C ALA A 57 1.57 -5.21 12.82
N HIS A 58 0.41 -4.54 12.99
CA HIS A 58 -0.70 -4.65 12.05
C HIS A 58 -0.36 -4.03 10.69
N TYR A 59 0.39 -2.93 10.66
CA TYR A 59 0.91 -2.38 9.41
C TYR A 59 1.94 -3.29 8.75
N HIS A 60 2.76 -4.00 9.52
CA HIS A 60 3.66 -5.03 8.97
C HIS A 60 2.87 -6.17 8.29
N TYR A 61 1.79 -6.65 8.92
CA TYR A 61 0.89 -7.65 8.31
C TYR A 61 0.24 -7.13 7.05
N SER A 62 -0.33 -5.93 7.16
CA SER A 62 -1.06 -5.33 6.06
C SER A 62 -0.20 -5.20 4.81
N LEU A 63 1.03 -4.67 4.96
CA LEU A 63 1.96 -4.49 3.85
C LEU A 63 2.49 -5.83 3.31
N SER A 64 2.71 -6.83 4.17
CA SER A 64 3.21 -8.15 3.75
C SER A 64 2.15 -8.91 2.93
N ILE A 65 0.91 -8.95 3.41
CA ILE A 65 -0.21 -9.58 2.70
C ILE A 65 -0.47 -8.84 1.38
N LEU A 66 -0.44 -7.51 1.41
CA LEU A 66 -0.61 -6.69 0.21
C LEU A 66 0.47 -7.00 -0.84
N HIS A 67 1.73 -7.09 -0.43
CA HIS A 67 2.84 -7.42 -1.32
C HIS A 67 2.70 -8.83 -1.91
N LEU A 68 2.27 -9.81 -1.11
CA LEU A 68 1.99 -11.17 -1.58
C LEU A 68 0.89 -11.20 -2.66
N ILE A 69 -0.20 -10.47 -2.44
CA ILE A 69 -1.29 -10.33 -3.42
C ILE A 69 -0.76 -9.72 -4.72
N LEU A 70 0.10 -8.70 -4.65
CA LEU A 70 0.69 -8.07 -5.83
C LEU A 70 1.63 -9.00 -6.60
N ILE A 71 2.46 -9.77 -5.90
CA ILE A 71 3.29 -10.82 -6.52
C ILE A 71 2.40 -11.83 -7.26
N TYR A 72 1.32 -12.27 -6.63
CA TYR A 72 0.37 -13.19 -7.26
C TYR A 72 -0.31 -12.56 -8.48
N HIS A 73 -0.74 -11.29 -8.38
CA HIS A 73 -1.33 -10.56 -9.50
C HIS A 73 -0.37 -10.45 -10.68
N LYS A 74 0.92 -10.14 -10.44
CA LYS A 74 1.96 -10.16 -11.46
C LYS A 74 2.11 -11.55 -12.09
N LYS A 75 2.27 -12.60 -11.28
CA LYS A 75 2.46 -13.98 -11.74
C LYS A 75 1.30 -14.46 -12.61
N CYS A 76 0.07 -14.14 -12.22
CA CYS A 76 -1.16 -14.54 -12.90
C CYS A 76 -1.65 -13.51 -13.94
N ARG A 77 -0.95 -12.38 -14.11
CA ARG A 77 -1.35 -11.26 -14.99
C ARG A 77 -2.76 -10.74 -14.69
N ILE A 78 -3.11 -10.68 -13.41
CA ILE A 78 -4.37 -10.11 -12.93
C ILE A 78 -4.23 -8.59 -12.87
N ARG A 79 -5.17 -7.88 -13.50
CA ARG A 79 -5.15 -6.42 -13.61
C ARG A 79 -5.73 -5.76 -12.36
N LEU A 80 -4.94 -4.90 -11.73
CA LEU A 80 -5.30 -4.12 -10.54
C LEU A 80 -6.04 -2.83 -10.93
N LYS A 81 -7.38 -2.89 -10.93
CA LYS A 81 -8.21 -1.72 -11.29
C LYS A 81 -8.05 -0.55 -10.32
N SER A 82 -8.14 -0.82 -9.01
CA SER A 82 -8.15 0.20 -7.94
C SER A 82 -6.75 0.57 -7.46
N TRP A 83 -5.80 0.80 -8.37
CA TRP A 83 -4.40 1.06 -8.02
C TRP A 83 -4.16 2.45 -7.39
N ARG A 84 -4.91 3.49 -7.80
CA ARG A 84 -4.72 4.86 -7.30
C ARG A 84 -5.02 5.01 -5.80
N PRO A 85 -6.16 4.49 -5.27
CA PRO A 85 -6.41 4.49 -3.83
C PRO A 85 -5.29 3.82 -3.04
N LEU A 86 -4.79 2.68 -3.54
CA LEU A 86 -3.67 1.98 -2.94
C LEU A 86 -2.41 2.85 -2.92
N PHE A 87 -1.99 3.38 -4.07
CA PHE A 87 -0.84 4.29 -4.15
C PHE A 87 -0.97 5.47 -3.17
N ASN A 88 -2.14 6.12 -3.13
CA ASN A 88 -2.40 7.25 -2.23
C ASN A 88 -2.32 6.86 -0.75
N SER A 89 -2.81 5.66 -0.39
CA SER A 89 -2.72 5.14 0.98
C SER A 89 -1.26 4.90 1.38
N LEU A 90 -0.44 4.35 0.49
CA LEU A 90 0.99 4.12 0.70
C LEU A 90 1.78 5.43 0.82
N ALA A 91 1.51 6.40 -0.05
CA ALA A 91 2.13 7.73 0.01
C ALA A 91 1.77 8.47 1.31
N SER A 92 0.49 8.39 1.71
CA SER A 92 0.01 8.97 2.98
C SER A 92 0.65 8.29 4.18
N LEU A 93 0.84 6.97 4.14
CA LEU A 93 1.56 6.22 5.17
C LEU A 93 3.03 6.66 5.29
N ILE A 94 3.76 6.84 4.17
CA ILE A 94 5.13 7.39 4.20
C ILE A 94 5.13 8.78 4.85
N ASN A 95 4.21 9.66 4.45
CA ASN A 95 4.13 11.01 4.99
C ASN A 95 3.88 11.01 6.51
N PHE A 96 2.97 10.15 6.97
CA PHE A 96 2.68 9.97 8.39
C PHE A 96 3.89 9.42 9.16
N LEU A 97 4.53 8.36 8.66
CA LEU A 97 5.69 7.73 9.28
C LEU A 97 6.87 8.72 9.37
N THR A 98 7.11 9.50 8.31
CA THR A 98 8.15 10.53 8.27
C THR A 98 7.95 11.59 9.37
N GLN A 99 6.70 12.03 9.60
CA GLN A 99 6.39 13.00 10.66
C GLN A 99 6.39 12.40 12.07
N THR A 100 6.24 11.08 12.16
CA THR A 100 6.16 10.32 13.42
C THR A 100 7.53 9.83 13.88
N ALA A 101 8.48 9.63 12.95
CA ALA A 101 9.81 9.09 13.25
C ALA A 101 10.52 9.79 14.42
N PRO A 102 10.55 11.13 14.54
CA PRO A 102 11.24 11.81 15.64
C PRO A 102 10.55 11.63 17.01
N LYS A 103 9.33 11.07 17.05
CA LYS A 103 8.47 10.97 18.24
C LYS A 103 8.37 9.55 18.79
N VAL A 104 8.91 8.55 18.08
CA VAL A 104 8.80 7.13 18.42
C VAL A 104 10.17 6.58 18.71
N GLN A 105 10.31 5.84 19.83
CA GLN A 105 11.51 5.12 20.17
C GLN A 105 11.24 3.65 20.47
N PRO A 106 12.01 2.70 19.88
CA PRO A 106 13.05 2.94 18.88
C PRO A 106 12.46 3.33 17.51
N ALA A 107 13.09 4.30 16.83
CA ALA A 107 12.66 4.73 15.50
C ALA A 107 12.86 3.68 14.39
N SER A 108 13.62 2.61 14.66
CA SER A 108 13.90 1.54 13.70
C SER A 108 12.62 0.87 13.16
N GLY A 109 11.57 0.76 13.98
CA GLY A 109 10.26 0.26 13.55
C GLY A 109 9.59 1.14 12.48
N VAL A 110 9.82 2.46 12.53
CA VAL A 110 9.32 3.41 11.54
C VAL A 110 10.04 3.19 10.21
N PHE A 111 11.38 3.16 10.21
CA PHE A 111 12.16 2.95 8.99
C PHE A 111 11.94 1.56 8.38
N ARG A 112 11.73 0.53 9.21
CA ARG A 112 11.33 -0.80 8.74
C ARG A 112 10.04 -0.75 7.93
N LEU A 113 9.00 -0.06 8.42
CA LEU A 113 7.75 0.07 7.66
C LEU A 113 7.91 0.93 6.41
N VAL A 114 8.67 2.03 6.48
CA VAL A 114 8.98 2.84 5.29
C VAL A 114 9.66 1.98 4.22
N ALA A 115 10.63 1.14 4.58
CA ALA A 115 11.29 0.22 3.65
C ALA A 115 10.28 -0.74 2.99
N ARG A 116 9.28 -1.24 3.74
CA ARG A 116 8.22 -2.08 3.19
C ARG A 116 7.33 -1.33 2.21
N VAL A 117 6.95 -0.10 2.51
CA VAL A 117 6.16 0.72 1.59
C VAL A 117 6.95 1.04 0.31
N LEU A 118 8.23 1.42 0.45
CA LEU A 118 9.10 1.68 -0.71
C LEU A 118 9.34 0.41 -1.54
N LEU A 119 9.39 -0.77 -0.92
CA LEU A 119 9.46 -2.04 -1.64
C LEU A 119 8.23 -2.19 -2.55
N VAL A 120 7.02 -1.96 -2.04
CA VAL A 120 5.79 -2.03 -2.83
C VAL A 120 5.79 -0.97 -3.93
N LEU A 121 6.20 0.27 -3.66
CA LEU A 121 6.29 1.30 -4.70
C LEU A 121 7.30 0.94 -5.79
N ASN A 122 8.45 0.37 -5.44
CA ASN A 122 9.41 -0.12 -6.43
C ASN A 122 8.87 -1.33 -7.21
N PHE A 123 8.04 -2.18 -6.60
CA PHE A 123 7.33 -3.24 -7.32
C PHE A 123 6.39 -2.68 -8.40
N PHE A 124 5.68 -1.58 -8.11
CA PHE A 124 4.88 -0.84 -9.09
C PHE A 124 5.74 -0.23 -10.20
N ILE A 125 6.85 0.42 -9.84
CA ILE A 125 7.76 1.05 -10.80
C ILE A 125 8.41 0.00 -11.73
N THR A 126 8.77 -1.17 -11.21
CA THR A 126 9.50 -2.19 -11.98
C THR A 126 8.59 -3.13 -12.77
N TYR A 127 7.41 -3.46 -12.24
CA TYR A 127 6.53 -4.49 -12.83
C TYR A 127 5.12 -3.99 -13.14
N GLY A 128 4.85 -2.69 -13.01
CA GLY A 128 3.51 -2.12 -13.17
C GLY A 128 2.89 -2.39 -14.54
N ASP A 129 3.68 -2.50 -15.60
CA ASP A 129 3.24 -2.88 -16.94
C ASP A 129 2.51 -4.25 -16.98
N THR A 130 2.87 -5.16 -16.07
CA THR A 130 2.30 -6.52 -15.99
C THR A 130 0.95 -6.59 -15.30
N PHE A 131 0.69 -5.73 -14.31
CA PHE A 131 -0.50 -5.84 -13.45
C PHE A 131 -1.32 -4.57 -13.32
N LEU A 132 -0.83 -3.38 -13.71
CA LEU A 132 -1.70 -2.21 -13.84
C LEU A 132 -2.70 -2.39 -14.99
N PRO A 133 -3.85 -1.69 -14.99
CA PRO A 133 -4.92 -1.92 -15.95
C PRO A 133 -4.51 -1.79 -17.42
N ASP A 134 -3.70 -0.78 -17.72
CA ASP A 134 -3.27 -0.41 -19.05
C ASP A 134 -1.99 0.45 -19.00
N ALA A 135 -1.47 0.83 -20.17
CA ALA A 135 -0.29 1.68 -20.28
C ALA A 135 -0.52 3.10 -19.71
N ALA A 136 -1.74 3.65 -19.87
CA ALA A 136 -2.07 4.97 -19.36
C ALA A 136 -2.05 5.02 -17.82
N ALA A 137 -2.40 3.92 -17.15
CA ALA A 137 -2.25 3.77 -15.72
C ALA A 137 -0.77 3.74 -15.28
N TYR A 138 0.11 3.15 -16.09
CA TYR A 138 1.54 3.16 -15.84
C TYR A 138 2.14 4.56 -16.02
N ASP A 139 1.75 5.31 -17.06
CA ASP A 139 2.15 6.72 -17.22
C ASP A 139 1.64 7.58 -16.06
N SER A 140 0.38 7.34 -15.67
CA SER A 140 -0.24 8.00 -14.54
C SER A 140 0.47 7.74 -13.21
N LEU A 141 1.08 6.56 -13.01
CA LEU A 141 1.86 6.26 -11.81
C LEU A 141 3.06 7.23 -11.67
N TYR A 142 3.77 7.49 -12.77
CA TYR A 142 4.93 8.39 -12.76
C TYR A 142 4.51 9.85 -12.54
N TYR A 143 3.38 10.23 -13.11
CA TYR A 143 2.74 11.52 -12.80
C TYR A 143 2.41 11.62 -11.30
N GLU A 144 1.76 10.61 -10.72
CA GLU A 144 1.35 10.59 -9.31
C GLU A 144 2.56 10.67 -8.35
N ILE A 145 3.64 9.94 -8.64
CA ILE A 145 4.92 10.03 -7.90
C ILE A 145 5.45 11.46 -7.93
N SER A 146 5.45 12.09 -9.10
CA SER A 146 5.99 13.44 -9.30
C SER A 146 5.09 14.52 -8.70
N ARG A 147 3.76 14.32 -8.73
CA ARG A 147 2.77 15.22 -8.14
C ARG A 147 2.87 15.26 -6.62
N GLN A 148 3.23 14.14 -6.00
CA GLN A 148 3.38 14.00 -4.56
C GLN A 148 4.85 14.06 -4.09
N ASP A 149 5.73 14.68 -4.89
CA ASP A 149 7.18 14.76 -4.65
C ASP A 149 7.55 15.21 -3.22
N SER A 150 6.81 16.18 -2.67
CA SER A 150 7.06 16.73 -1.34
C SER A 150 7.07 15.68 -0.23
N ILE A 151 6.33 14.56 -0.38
CA ILE A 151 6.34 13.45 0.58
C ILE A 151 7.70 12.76 0.57
N PHE A 152 8.20 12.44 -0.63
CA PHE A 152 9.45 11.72 -0.83
C PHE A 152 10.68 12.58 -0.54
N LEU A 153 10.61 13.87 -0.87
CA LEU A 153 11.67 14.83 -0.53
C LEU A 153 11.80 15.05 0.97
N LYS A 154 10.67 15.12 1.72
CA LYS A 154 10.70 15.17 3.19
C LYS A 154 11.32 13.90 3.79
N LEU A 155 11.00 12.73 3.23
CA LEU A 155 11.62 11.48 3.65
C LEU A 155 13.13 11.50 3.38
N ALA A 156 13.56 11.99 2.20
CA ALA A 156 14.99 12.12 1.89
C ALA A 156 15.70 13.03 2.90
N THR A 157 15.12 14.18 3.25
CA THR A 157 15.65 15.07 4.30
C THR A 157 15.76 14.36 5.64
N LEU A 158 14.70 13.65 6.08
CA LEU A 158 14.72 12.90 7.34
C LEU A 158 15.83 11.83 7.36
N ILE A 159 16.08 11.13 6.25
CA ILE A 159 17.14 10.13 6.16
C ILE A 159 18.51 10.77 6.37
N GLU A 160 18.77 11.93 5.75
CA GLU A 160 20.04 12.64 5.92
C GLU A 160 20.21 13.16 7.36
N GLU A 161 19.15 13.70 7.97
CA GLU A 161 19.16 14.11 9.37
C GLU A 161 19.42 12.92 10.31
N ALA A 162 18.82 11.76 10.01
CA ALA A 162 18.91 10.58 10.86
C ALA A 162 20.32 10.00 10.97
N LYS A 163 21.17 10.17 9.94
CA LYS A 163 22.56 9.67 9.93
C LYS A 163 23.45 10.26 11.02
N SER A 164 23.10 11.45 11.54
CA SER A 164 23.91 12.18 12.51
C SER A 164 23.18 12.49 13.81
N ASN A 165 21.91 12.08 13.93
CA ASN A 165 21.07 12.41 15.06
C ASN A 165 20.92 11.19 16.00
N PRO A 166 21.37 11.28 17.26
CA PRO A 166 21.31 10.19 18.23
C PRO A 166 19.90 9.65 18.49
N ILE A 167 18.85 10.42 18.19
CA ILE A 167 17.45 9.97 18.31
C ILE A 167 17.22 8.71 17.45
N PHE A 168 17.95 8.51 16.36
CA PHE A 168 17.74 7.40 15.42
C PHE A 168 18.76 6.26 15.59
N GLU A 169 19.52 6.24 16.69
CA GLU A 169 20.49 5.17 16.98
C GLU A 169 19.83 3.78 16.90
N GLY A 170 20.52 2.82 16.28
CA GLY A 170 20.01 1.46 16.07
C GLY A 170 19.08 1.31 14.85
N SER A 171 18.99 2.33 13.99
CA SER A 171 18.21 2.30 12.75
C SER A 171 19.05 2.14 11.47
N ASP A 172 20.37 1.97 11.59
CA ASP A 172 21.34 2.06 10.48
C ASP A 172 21.03 1.12 9.30
N GLU A 173 20.66 -0.13 9.60
CA GLU A 173 20.30 -1.13 8.60
C GLU A 173 19.09 -0.67 7.77
N TYR A 174 18.01 -0.27 8.45
CA TYR A 174 16.78 0.16 7.80
C TYR A 174 16.94 1.52 7.11
N LEU A 175 17.71 2.45 7.67
CA LEU A 175 18.04 3.72 7.02
C LEU A 175 18.78 3.49 5.70
N THR A 176 19.75 2.58 5.69
CA THR A 176 20.48 2.19 4.47
C THR A 176 19.55 1.56 3.45
N LYS A 177 18.63 0.68 3.88
CA LYS A 177 17.63 0.05 3.01
C LYS A 177 16.67 1.09 2.40
N VAL A 178 16.11 1.97 3.23
CA VAL A 178 15.21 3.06 2.80
C VAL A 178 15.92 4.00 1.82
N SER A 179 17.14 4.46 2.15
CA SER A 179 17.94 5.33 1.28
C SER A 179 18.14 4.69 -0.10
N ASN A 180 18.50 3.41 -0.13
CA ASN A 180 18.69 2.67 -1.38
C ASN A 180 17.40 2.50 -2.18
N GLN A 181 16.27 2.22 -1.54
CA GLN A 181 14.98 1.99 -2.20
C GLN A 181 14.33 3.30 -2.68
N LEU A 182 14.69 4.44 -2.10
CA LEU A 182 14.14 5.74 -2.47
C LEU A 182 14.70 6.26 -3.81
N LEU A 183 15.84 5.73 -4.28
CA LEU A 183 16.58 6.24 -5.44
C LEU A 183 15.72 6.33 -6.72
N ASN A 184 15.01 5.26 -7.09
CA ASN A 184 14.18 5.27 -8.30
C ASN A 184 13.09 6.34 -8.26
N ILE A 185 12.46 6.53 -7.09
CA ILE A 185 11.43 7.56 -6.91
C ILE A 185 12.04 8.95 -7.07
N LEU A 186 13.22 9.20 -6.49
CA LEU A 186 13.91 10.49 -6.64
C LEU A 186 14.33 10.73 -8.09
N SER A 187 14.84 9.71 -8.80
CA SER A 187 15.15 9.82 -10.22
C SER A 187 13.92 10.16 -11.05
N ILE A 188 12.76 9.54 -10.78
CA ILE A 188 11.49 9.88 -11.45
C ILE A 188 11.14 11.34 -11.21
N ILE A 189 11.15 11.78 -9.94
CA ILE A 189 10.84 13.17 -9.56
C ILE A 189 11.77 14.14 -10.29
N GLU A 190 13.08 13.90 -10.26
CA GLU A 190 14.09 14.76 -10.89
C GLU A 190 13.87 14.93 -12.41
N HIS A 191 13.44 13.87 -13.11
CA HIS A 191 13.24 13.91 -14.56
C HIS A 191 11.88 14.52 -14.95
N VAL A 192 10.83 14.23 -14.20
CA VAL A 192 9.45 14.56 -14.57
C VAL A 192 9.03 15.92 -14.04
N ARG A 193 9.32 16.22 -12.76
CA ARG A 193 8.83 17.43 -12.09
C ARG A 193 9.22 18.73 -12.82
N PRO A 194 10.48 18.96 -13.24
CA PRO A 194 10.85 20.23 -13.87
C PRO A 194 10.06 20.49 -15.16
N LYS A 195 9.76 19.45 -15.95
CA LYS A 195 8.98 19.58 -17.17
C LYS A 195 7.51 19.87 -16.86
N LEU A 196 6.95 19.23 -15.83
CA LEU A 196 5.59 19.51 -15.37
C LEU A 196 5.45 20.94 -14.84
N GLU A 197 6.43 21.47 -14.10
CA GLU A 197 6.41 22.86 -13.62
C GLU A 197 6.44 23.89 -14.74
N VAL A 198 7.18 23.62 -15.82
CA VAL A 198 7.19 24.47 -17.03
C VAL A 198 5.84 24.44 -17.72
N LEU A 199 5.28 23.23 -17.92
CA LEU A 199 4.00 23.04 -18.59
C LEU A 199 2.83 23.63 -17.78
N ALA A 200 2.86 23.55 -16.46
CA ALA A 200 1.80 24.08 -15.59
C ALA A 200 1.50 25.58 -15.82
N ARG A 201 2.47 26.34 -16.35
CA ARG A 201 2.32 27.76 -16.68
C ARG A 201 1.34 28.02 -17.83
N SER A 202 1.00 27.00 -18.63
CA SER A 202 0.12 27.11 -19.79
C SER A 202 -1.24 26.44 -19.63
N TYR A 203 -1.68 26.14 -18.39
CA TYR A 203 -2.96 25.46 -18.09
C TYR A 203 -3.17 24.20 -18.95
N PRO A 204 -2.28 23.19 -18.81
CA PRO A 204 -2.26 22.07 -19.74
C PRO A 204 -3.48 21.16 -19.60
N THR A 205 -3.81 20.48 -20.69
CA THR A 205 -4.78 19.38 -20.67
C THR A 205 -4.15 18.12 -20.05
N GLU A 206 -4.98 17.16 -19.66
CA GLU A 206 -4.51 15.88 -19.13
C GLU A 206 -3.64 15.13 -20.16
N GLU A 207 -4.00 15.18 -21.44
CA GLU A 207 -3.22 14.55 -22.52
C GLU A 207 -1.84 15.18 -22.66
N GLN A 208 -1.72 16.51 -22.50
CA GLN A 208 -0.43 17.20 -22.55
C GLN A 208 0.45 16.82 -21.37
N VAL A 209 -0.13 16.69 -20.18
CA VAL A 209 0.59 16.23 -18.98
C VAL A 209 1.12 14.82 -19.18
N ILE A 210 0.30 13.89 -19.67
CA ILE A 210 0.71 12.51 -19.93
C ILE A 210 1.78 12.44 -21.03
N ALA A 211 1.66 13.23 -22.10
CA ALA A 211 2.67 13.28 -23.14
C ALA A 211 4.05 13.68 -22.59
N ILE A 212 4.12 14.67 -21.70
CA ILE A 212 5.38 15.05 -21.04
C ILE A 212 5.94 13.91 -20.20
N VAL A 213 5.10 13.19 -19.47
CA VAL A 213 5.55 12.04 -18.66
C VAL A 213 6.15 10.97 -19.55
N GLN A 214 5.49 10.64 -20.67
CA GLN A 214 5.98 9.66 -21.64
C GLN A 214 7.33 10.08 -22.24
N GLU A 215 7.52 11.36 -22.56
CA GLU A 215 8.81 11.89 -23.04
C GLU A 215 9.95 11.71 -22.02
N CYS A 216 9.63 11.62 -20.72
CA CYS A 216 10.65 11.42 -19.68
C CYS A 216 11.22 10.00 -19.65
N PHE A 217 10.51 9.00 -20.19
CA PHE A 217 11.00 7.62 -20.18
C PHE A 217 12.30 7.42 -20.98
N ASN A 218 12.49 8.17 -22.07
CA ASN A 218 13.65 8.00 -22.95
C ASN A 218 15.00 8.34 -22.28
N GLY A 219 15.00 9.11 -21.19
CA GLY A 219 16.21 9.49 -20.45
C GLY A 219 16.30 8.92 -19.05
N LEU A 220 15.24 8.24 -18.58
CA LEU A 220 15.15 7.78 -17.21
C LEU A 220 15.85 6.43 -17.03
N THR A 221 16.91 6.42 -16.23
CA THR A 221 17.60 5.18 -15.84
C THR A 221 17.21 4.80 -14.43
N LEU A 222 16.58 3.64 -14.27
CA LEU A 222 16.14 3.14 -12.97
C LEU A 222 17.05 2.00 -12.49
N LYS A 223 17.32 1.99 -11.18
CA LYS A 223 17.98 0.88 -10.51
C LYS A 223 17.08 -0.35 -10.53
N LEU A 224 17.65 -1.48 -10.90
CA LEU A 224 17.02 -2.78 -10.73
C LEU A 224 17.25 -3.25 -9.29
N TYR A 225 16.19 -3.66 -8.61
CA TYR A 225 16.28 -4.21 -7.26
C TYR A 225 16.15 -5.71 -7.31
N ASP A 226 17.09 -6.40 -6.68
CA ASP A 226 16.97 -7.82 -6.38
C ASP A 226 15.96 -8.04 -5.24
N GLY A 227 15.20 -9.13 -5.31
CA GLY A 227 14.33 -9.55 -4.22
C GLY A 227 13.02 -8.77 -4.06
N LEU A 228 12.58 -8.02 -5.08
CA LEU A 228 11.24 -7.40 -5.07
C LEU A 228 10.08 -8.40 -4.97
N GLU A 229 10.34 -9.68 -5.26
CA GLU A 229 9.38 -10.79 -5.13
C GLU A 229 9.62 -11.65 -3.90
N VAL A 230 10.65 -11.34 -3.11
CA VAL A 230 10.95 -12.09 -1.88
C VAL A 230 9.98 -11.63 -0.81
N VAL A 231 9.09 -12.55 -0.43
CA VAL A 231 8.23 -12.40 0.72
C VAL A 231 9.08 -12.64 1.95
N GLU A 232 9.23 -11.64 2.82
CA GLU A 232 9.86 -11.85 4.13
C GLU A 232 9.03 -12.90 4.88
N HIS A 233 9.70 -13.95 5.34
CA HIS A 233 9.07 -14.96 6.19
C HIS A 233 8.67 -14.29 7.50
N PHE A 234 7.40 -14.41 7.85
CA PHE A 234 6.87 -13.83 9.07
C PHE A 234 6.35 -14.96 9.95
N GLU A 235 6.93 -15.10 11.14
CA GLU A 235 6.45 -16.01 12.16
C GLU A 235 5.18 -15.42 12.78
N GLU A 236 4.04 -16.05 12.50
CA GLU A 236 2.76 -15.70 13.09
C GLU A 236 2.91 -15.69 14.63
N PRO A 237 2.72 -14.56 15.32
CA PRO A 237 2.61 -14.62 16.77
C PRO A 237 1.40 -15.50 17.09
N ASP A 238 1.53 -16.32 18.12
CA ASP A 238 0.47 -17.17 18.63
C ASP A 238 -0.62 -16.30 19.30
N ASP A 239 -1.34 -15.55 18.47
CA ASP A 239 -2.30 -14.50 18.81
C ASP A 239 -3.74 -14.96 18.55
N GLU A 240 -3.98 -16.28 18.43
CA GLU A 240 -5.31 -16.88 18.25
C GLU A 240 -6.28 -16.41 19.35
N ALA A 241 -5.77 -16.29 20.59
CA ALA A 241 -6.53 -15.75 21.72
C ALA A 241 -6.93 -14.27 21.54
N ALA A 242 -6.05 -13.46 20.94
CA ALA A 242 -6.31 -12.04 20.67
C ALA A 242 -7.33 -11.87 19.54
N LEU A 243 -7.23 -12.67 18.47
CA LEU A 243 -8.21 -12.72 17.38
C LEU A 243 -9.58 -13.17 17.86
N THR A 244 -9.64 -14.19 18.71
CA THR A 244 -10.88 -14.67 19.33
C THR A 244 -11.51 -13.57 20.17
N THR A 245 -10.73 -12.91 21.03
CA THR A 245 -11.20 -11.80 21.87
C THR A 245 -11.70 -10.61 21.03
N LEU A 246 -11.01 -10.29 19.93
CA LEU A 246 -11.41 -9.20 19.04
C LEU A 246 -12.72 -9.52 18.34
N THR A 247 -12.84 -10.74 17.81
CA THR A 247 -14.06 -11.25 17.17
C THR A 247 -15.23 -11.19 18.13
N GLU A 248 -15.08 -11.72 19.34
CA GLU A 248 -16.12 -11.68 20.38
C GLU A 248 -16.54 -10.24 20.69
N LYS A 249 -15.59 -9.31 20.84
CA LYS A 249 -15.89 -7.89 21.07
C LYS A 249 -16.66 -7.26 19.92
N ILE A 250 -16.27 -7.53 18.68
CA ILE A 250 -16.95 -6.99 17.49
C ILE A 250 -18.36 -7.56 17.39
N THR A 251 -18.54 -8.87 17.60
CA THR A 251 -19.86 -9.53 17.60
C THR A 251 -20.75 -8.99 18.72
N LEU A 252 -20.21 -8.78 19.92
CA LEU A 252 -20.94 -8.19 21.04
C LEU A 252 -21.30 -6.71 20.82
N GLN A 253 -20.40 -5.91 20.22
CA GLN A 253 -20.64 -4.48 19.95
C GLN A 253 -21.69 -4.26 18.86
N ASN A 254 -21.76 -5.14 17.87
CA ASN A 254 -22.64 -4.94 16.71
C ASN A 254 -23.92 -5.81 16.73
N GLY A 255 -24.13 -6.61 17.79
CA GLY A 255 -25.38 -7.31 18.08
C GLY A 255 -25.55 -8.67 17.37
N PRO A 256 -26.64 -9.40 17.67
CA PRO A 256 -26.84 -10.81 17.26
C PRO A 256 -26.91 -11.04 15.75
N HIS A 257 -27.16 -10.00 14.95
CA HIS A 257 -27.18 -10.10 13.49
C HIS A 257 -25.81 -10.47 12.88
N TRP A 258 -24.71 -10.14 13.58
CA TRP A 258 -23.36 -10.52 13.14
C TRP A 258 -23.03 -12.00 13.43
N ALA A 259 -23.63 -12.58 14.48
CA ALA A 259 -23.44 -13.98 14.82
C ALA A 259 -24.08 -14.93 13.79
N GLU A 260 -25.10 -14.48 13.06
CA GLU A 260 -25.71 -15.22 11.95
C GLU A 260 -24.90 -15.15 10.65
N LEU A 261 -24.06 -14.12 10.48
CA LEU A 261 -23.22 -13.91 9.29
C LEU A 261 -21.82 -14.54 9.41
N LEU A 262 -21.35 -14.72 10.64
CA LEU A 262 -20.07 -15.34 10.97
C LEU A 262 -20.30 -16.78 11.45
N ASP A 263 -20.80 -17.65 10.56
CA ASP A 263 -20.79 -19.09 10.83
C ASP A 263 -19.37 -19.62 10.66
N TYR A 264 -18.54 -19.40 11.69
CA TYR A 264 -17.15 -19.83 11.75
C TYR A 264 -17.00 -21.34 11.50
N ARG A 265 -18.02 -22.14 11.82
CA ARG A 265 -17.99 -23.59 11.58
C ARG A 265 -18.13 -23.90 10.10
N ALA A 266 -19.05 -23.25 9.41
CA ALA A 266 -19.20 -23.41 7.96
C ALA A 266 -17.96 -22.93 7.20
N ILE A 267 -17.38 -21.79 7.59
CA ILE A 267 -16.17 -21.24 6.94
C ILE A 267 -14.94 -22.13 7.22
N ALA A 268 -14.79 -22.66 8.44
CA ALA A 268 -13.71 -23.57 8.79
C ALA A 268 -13.86 -24.94 8.12
N GLU A 269 -15.09 -25.47 8.01
CA GLU A 269 -15.39 -26.70 7.27
C GLU A 269 -15.08 -26.53 5.77
N ASP A 270 -15.50 -25.42 5.15
CA ASP A 270 -15.21 -25.11 3.75
C ASP A 270 -13.70 -24.94 3.49
N LEU A 271 -12.95 -24.32 4.41
CA LEU A 271 -11.49 -24.19 4.28
C LEU A 271 -10.76 -25.52 4.50
N SER A 272 -11.26 -26.37 5.40
CA SER A 272 -10.72 -27.73 5.62
C SER A 272 -11.01 -28.69 4.47
N ALA A 273 -12.02 -28.41 3.65
CA ALA A 273 -12.37 -29.18 2.46
C ALA A 273 -11.53 -28.81 1.21
N ILE A 274 -10.65 -27.81 1.32
CA ILE A 274 -9.78 -27.31 0.23
C ILE A 274 -8.36 -27.93 0.32
N GLU A 275 -8.07 -28.77 1.33
CA GLU A 275 -6.90 -29.67 1.37
C GLU A 275 -7.17 -31.02 0.66
#